data_AF-A0A2H6MV29-F1
#
_entry.id   AF-A0A2H6MV29-F1
#
_cell.length_a   1.000
_cell.length_b   1.000
_cell.length_c   1.000
_cell.angle_alpha   90.00
_cell.angle_beta   90.00
_cell.angle_gamma   90.00
#
_symmetry.space_group_name_H-M   'P 1'
#
loop_
_entity.id
_entity.type
_entity.pdbx_description
1 polymer ?
#
loop_
_entity_poly.entity_id
_entity_poly.type
_entity_poly.pdbx_seq_one_letter_code
_entity_poly.pdbx_strand_id
1 'polypeptide(L)'
;ADRAFSSVSRAWRNCQRDTSDIKELVPEFYYLPEMFVNFNNYNLGVMDDGTVVSDVELPPWAKSPEEFVRINRLALESEFVSCQLHQWIDLIFGYKQQGPEAVRSLNVFYYLTYEGAVNLNSIMDPVLREAVEAQIRSFGQTPSQVLIEPHPPRSSAMQLSPLMFTDQAQ
;
A
#
# COMPACT_ATOMS: atom_id res chain seq x y z
N ALA A 1 -16.21 -15.71 -7.70
CA ALA A 1 -14.80 -15.60 -7.28
C ALA A 1 -14.31 -14.14 -7.26
N ASP A 2 -15.24 -13.19 -7.22
CA ASP A 2 -15.08 -11.83 -7.71
C ASP A 2 -14.35 -10.92 -6.72
N ARG A 3 -14.31 -11.33 -5.45
CA ARG A 3 -13.56 -10.66 -4.39
C ARG A 3 -12.11 -11.13 -4.27
N ALA A 4 -11.72 -12.20 -4.97
CA ALA A 4 -10.36 -12.72 -4.91
C ALA A 4 -9.39 -11.83 -5.72
N PHE A 5 -8.15 -11.72 -5.25
CA PHE A 5 -7.09 -11.05 -5.99
C PHE A 5 -6.75 -11.86 -7.24
N SER A 6 -7.07 -11.28 -8.40
CA SER A 6 -6.98 -11.95 -9.69
C SER A 6 -6.61 -11.01 -10.84
N SER A 7 -6.52 -9.70 -10.58
CA SER A 7 -6.11 -8.72 -11.57
C SER A 7 -5.49 -7.50 -10.89
N VAL A 8 -4.27 -7.15 -11.30
CA VAL A 8 -3.56 -5.97 -10.77
C VAL A 8 -4.34 -4.70 -11.13
N SER A 9 -4.84 -4.60 -12.36
CA SER A 9 -5.60 -3.44 -12.83
C SER A 9 -6.90 -3.26 -12.04
N ARG A 10 -7.61 -4.36 -11.75
CA ARG A 10 -8.83 -4.30 -10.94
C ARG A 10 -8.53 -3.92 -9.50
N ALA A 11 -7.51 -4.51 -8.88
CA ALA A 11 -7.11 -4.18 -7.52
C ALA A 11 -6.71 -2.71 -7.36
N TRP A 12 -5.99 -2.14 -8.33
CA TRP A 12 -5.68 -0.71 -8.39
C TRP A 12 -6.93 0.15 -8.55
N ARG A 13 -7.83 -0.23 -9.46
CA ARG A 13 -9.09 0.51 -9.70
C ARG A 13 -9.96 0.55 -8.44
N ASN A 14 -10.05 -0.54 -7.71
CA ASN A 14 -10.83 -0.61 -6.47
C ASN A 14 -10.28 0.37 -5.43
N CYS A 15 -8.96 0.42 -5.23
CA CYS A 15 -8.33 1.40 -4.34
C CYS A 15 -8.60 2.87 -4.68
N GLN A 16 -9.01 3.15 -5.91
CA GLN A 16 -9.26 4.51 -6.39
C GLN A 16 -10.76 4.87 -6.39
N ARG A 17 -11.65 3.89 -6.18
CA ARG A 17 -13.09 4.06 -6.41
C ARG A 17 -13.95 3.60 -5.24
N ASP A 18 -13.54 2.54 -4.56
CA ASP A 18 -14.27 2.02 -3.40
C ASP A 18 -13.87 2.82 -2.17
N THR A 19 -14.86 3.40 -1.49
CA THR A 19 -14.65 4.20 -0.27
C THR A 19 -14.08 3.39 0.89
N SER A 20 -14.17 2.06 0.81
CA SER A 20 -13.66 1.13 1.82
C SER A 20 -12.33 0.47 1.45
N ASP A 21 -11.82 0.68 0.23
CA ASP A 21 -10.54 0.14 -0.22
C ASP A 21 -9.52 1.27 -0.39
N ILE A 22 -8.69 1.46 0.63
CA ILE A 22 -7.60 2.46 0.64
C ILE A 22 -6.25 1.79 0.92
N LYS A 23 -6.10 0.52 0.54
CA LYS A 23 -4.93 -0.29 0.86
C LYS A 23 -3.68 0.16 0.09
N GLU A 24 -2.54 0.01 0.74
CA GLU A 24 -1.20 0.18 0.17
C GLU A 24 -0.61 -1.17 -0.26
N LEU A 25 0.49 -1.13 -1.01
CA LEU A 25 1.19 -2.32 -1.48
C LEU A 25 2.01 -3.00 -0.38
N VAL A 26 2.21 -4.32 -0.55
CA VAL A 26 3.14 -5.12 0.25
C VAL A 26 4.50 -5.24 -0.44
N PRO A 27 5.60 -5.48 0.30
CA PRO A 27 6.95 -5.58 -0.27
C PRO A 27 7.09 -6.59 -1.42
N GLU A 28 6.32 -7.67 -1.40
CA GLU A 28 6.37 -8.77 -2.36
C GLU A 28 6.10 -8.31 -3.80
N PHE A 29 5.39 -7.19 -4.00
CA PHE A 29 5.18 -6.59 -5.34
C PHE A 29 6.48 -6.17 -6.04
N TYR A 30 7.57 -6.03 -5.28
CA TYR A 30 8.86 -5.54 -5.75
C TYR A 30 9.94 -6.62 -5.81
N TYR A 31 9.66 -7.87 -5.38
CA TYR A 31 10.66 -8.95 -5.46
C TYR A 31 10.13 -10.39 -5.62
N LEU A 32 8.83 -10.67 -5.44
CA LEU A 32 8.29 -12.04 -5.40
C LEU A 32 7.31 -12.32 -6.55
N PRO A 33 7.78 -12.73 -7.75
CA PRO A 33 6.91 -12.99 -8.90
C PRO A 33 5.94 -14.17 -8.71
N GLU A 34 6.28 -15.12 -7.85
CA GLU A 34 5.51 -16.34 -7.60
C GLU A 34 4.10 -16.04 -7.06
N MET A 35 3.90 -14.90 -6.40
CA MET A 35 2.58 -14.54 -5.86
C MET A 35 1.54 -14.22 -6.94
N PHE A 36 1.96 -14.03 -8.19
CA PHE A 36 1.06 -13.80 -9.33
C PHE A 36 0.74 -15.07 -10.12
N VAL A 37 1.31 -16.22 -9.72
CA VAL A 37 1.14 -17.50 -10.41
C VAL A 37 0.46 -18.49 -9.49
N ASN A 38 -0.58 -19.14 -9.98
CA ASN A 38 -1.23 -20.25 -9.30
C ASN A 38 -0.43 -21.55 -9.52
N PHE A 39 0.82 -21.57 -9.04
CA PHE A 39 1.75 -22.69 -9.24
C PHE A 39 1.21 -24.03 -8.71
N ASN A 40 0.42 -23.97 -7.64
CA ASN A 40 -0.18 -25.14 -7.01
C ASN A 40 -1.48 -25.61 -7.69
N ASN A 41 -1.91 -24.96 -8.77
CA ASN A 41 -3.13 -25.29 -9.52
C ASN A 41 -4.38 -25.33 -8.62
N TYR A 42 -4.50 -24.37 -7.71
CA TYR A 42 -5.67 -24.25 -6.85
C TYR A 42 -6.93 -23.97 -7.67
N ASN A 43 -8.05 -24.54 -7.25
CA ASN A 43 -9.36 -24.12 -7.74
C ASN A 43 -9.79 -22.84 -7.03
N LEU A 44 -9.56 -21.69 -7.67
CA LEU A 44 -9.92 -20.37 -7.14
C LEU A 44 -11.34 -19.94 -7.55
N GLY A 45 -12.06 -20.81 -8.27
CA GLY A 45 -13.43 -20.61 -8.72
C GLY A 45 -13.54 -19.82 -10.02
N VAL A 46 -14.78 -19.45 -10.34
CA VAL A 46 -15.15 -18.70 -11.55
C VAL A 46 -15.83 -17.40 -11.11
N MET A 47 -15.56 -16.33 -11.83
CA MET A 47 -16.21 -15.02 -11.65
C MET A 47 -17.63 -15.03 -12.24
N ASP A 48 -18.44 -14.05 -11.89
CA ASP A 48 -19.83 -13.96 -12.37
C ASP A 48 -19.90 -13.74 -13.89
N ASP A 49 -18.85 -13.16 -14.50
CA ASP A 49 -18.71 -12.99 -15.94
C ASP A 49 -18.24 -14.27 -16.68
N GLY A 50 -18.03 -15.36 -15.95
CA GLY A 50 -17.54 -16.64 -16.48
C GLY A 50 -16.02 -16.78 -16.53
N THR A 51 -15.25 -15.76 -16.13
CA THR A 51 -13.79 -15.82 -16.12
C THR A 51 -13.29 -16.77 -15.03
N VAL A 52 -12.50 -17.78 -15.42
CA VAL A 52 -11.85 -18.70 -14.48
C VAL A 52 -10.71 -18.00 -13.76
N VAL A 53 -10.68 -18.09 -12.43
CA VAL A 53 -9.60 -17.50 -11.63
C VAL A 53 -8.45 -18.50 -11.50
N SER A 54 -7.26 -18.09 -11.93
CA SER A 54 -6.01 -18.84 -11.74
C SER A 54 -4.84 -17.88 -11.52
N ASP A 55 -4.01 -17.65 -12.53
CA ASP A 55 -2.93 -16.67 -12.46
C ASP A 55 -3.51 -15.25 -12.41
N VAL A 56 -2.77 -14.35 -11.78
CA VAL A 56 -3.19 -12.95 -11.70
C VAL A 56 -3.02 -12.28 -13.05
N GLU A 57 -4.06 -11.60 -13.53
CA GLU A 57 -3.99 -10.79 -14.73
C GLU A 57 -3.01 -9.63 -14.54
N LEU A 58 -1.95 -9.66 -15.35
CA LEU A 58 -0.90 -8.65 -15.37
C LEU A 58 -1.22 -7.53 -16.38
N PRO A 59 -0.66 -6.32 -16.20
CA PRO A 59 -0.78 -5.26 -17.18
C PRO A 59 -0.17 -5.64 -18.55
N PRO A 60 -0.63 -5.04 -19.66
CA PRO A 60 -0.18 -5.40 -21.02
C PRO A 60 1.33 -5.25 -21.28
N TRP A 61 2.02 -4.45 -20.47
CA TRP A 61 3.46 -4.23 -20.59
C TRP A 61 4.31 -5.32 -19.92
N ALA A 62 3.71 -6.17 -19.08
CA ALA A 62 4.39 -7.27 -18.42
C ALA A 62 4.03 -8.59 -19.10
N LYS A 63 5.01 -9.22 -19.76
CA LYS A 63 4.82 -10.52 -20.43
C LYS A 63 4.92 -11.70 -19.48
N SER A 64 5.50 -11.49 -18.30
CA SER A 64 5.60 -12.49 -17.24
C SER A 64 5.56 -11.85 -15.86
N PRO A 65 5.26 -12.62 -14.80
CA PRO A 65 5.35 -12.16 -13.41
C PRO A 65 6.72 -11.61 -13.03
N GLU A 66 7.80 -12.22 -13.55
CA GLU A 66 9.18 -11.77 -13.33
C GLU A 66 9.41 -10.40 -13.98
N GLU A 67 8.89 -10.18 -15.19
CA GLU A 67 8.97 -8.88 -15.84
C GLU A 67 8.14 -7.82 -15.09
N PHE A 68 6.95 -8.19 -14.61
CA PHE A 68 6.11 -7.32 -13.78
C PHE A 68 6.87 -6.83 -12.54
N VAL A 69 7.41 -7.77 -11.75
CA VAL A 69 8.16 -7.47 -10.54
C VAL A 69 9.43 -6.68 -10.84
N ARG A 70 10.17 -7.04 -11.89
CA ARG A 70 11.38 -6.33 -12.31
C ARG A 70 11.09 -4.87 -12.62
N ILE A 71 10.02 -4.58 -13.36
CA ILE A 71 9.64 -3.21 -13.71
C ILE A 71 9.15 -2.45 -12.48
N ASN A 72 8.35 -3.06 -11.59
CA ASN A 72 7.96 -2.43 -10.32
C ASN A 72 9.18 -2.02 -9.49
N ARG A 73 10.19 -2.90 -9.41
CA ARG A 73 11.43 -2.57 -8.69
C ARG A 73 12.20 -1.43 -9.36
N LEU A 74 12.29 -1.41 -10.69
CA LEU A 74 12.89 -0.28 -11.41
C LEU A 74 12.13 1.03 -11.17
N ALA A 75 10.80 0.98 -11.10
CA ALA A 75 9.98 2.15 -10.78
C ALA A 75 10.23 2.63 -9.34
N LEU A 76 10.29 1.72 -8.36
CA LEU A 76 10.57 2.03 -6.96
C LEU A 76 11.96 2.67 -6.79
N GLU A 77 12.97 2.17 -7.51
CA GLU A 77 14.35 2.69 -7.45
C GLU A 77 14.59 3.89 -8.39
N SER A 78 13.56 4.37 -9.09
CA SER A 78 13.69 5.48 -10.03
C SER A 78 13.96 6.81 -9.34
N GLU A 79 14.45 7.79 -10.10
CA GLU A 79 14.62 9.16 -9.61
C GLU A 79 13.29 9.82 -9.24
N PHE A 80 12.19 9.47 -9.93
CA PHE A 80 10.86 9.97 -9.63
C PHE A 80 10.43 9.60 -8.20
N VAL A 81 10.63 8.35 -7.80
CA VAL A 81 10.33 7.91 -6.44
C VAL A 81 11.37 8.44 -5.47
N SER A 82 12.65 8.35 -5.80
CA SER A 82 13.74 8.77 -4.91
C SER A 82 13.61 10.22 -4.44
N CYS A 83 13.22 11.16 -5.33
CA CYS A 83 13.07 12.56 -4.95
C CYS A 83 11.82 12.87 -4.11
N GLN A 84 10.84 11.96 -4.00
CA GLN A 84 9.56 12.21 -3.31
C GLN A 84 9.26 11.22 -2.17
N LEU A 85 9.95 10.08 -2.07
CA LEU A 85 9.60 8.99 -1.13
C LEU A 85 9.55 9.44 0.33
N HIS A 86 10.39 10.42 0.70
CA HIS A 86 10.38 11.04 2.03
C HIS A 86 8.99 11.58 2.44
N GLN A 87 8.18 12.04 1.49
CA GLN A 87 6.82 12.53 1.78
C GLN A 87 5.83 11.40 2.05
N TRP A 88 6.03 10.22 1.44
CA TRP A 88 5.26 9.03 1.81
C TRP A 88 5.68 8.53 3.20
N ILE A 89 6.98 8.59 3.51
CA ILE A 89 7.49 8.30 4.87
C ILE A 89 6.85 9.26 5.89
N ASP A 90 6.70 10.54 5.56
CA ASP A 90 6.02 11.50 6.43
C ASP A 90 4.56 11.11 6.76
N LEU A 91 3.85 10.51 5.82
CA LEU A 91 2.46 10.05 5.99
C LEU A 91 2.40 8.80 6.88
N ILE A 92 3.27 7.82 6.63
CA ILE A 92 3.19 6.51 7.29
C ILE A 92 3.89 6.49 8.64
N PHE A 93 5.05 7.14 8.75
CA PHE A 93 5.93 7.06 9.94
C PHE A 93 6.31 8.44 10.51
N GLY A 94 6.04 9.52 9.78
CA GLY A 94 6.53 10.85 10.15
C GLY A 94 5.47 11.80 10.67
N TYR A 95 5.74 13.10 10.55
CA TYR A 95 4.95 14.14 11.21
C TYR A 95 3.52 14.32 10.68
N LYS A 96 3.19 13.75 9.50
CA LYS A 96 1.84 13.78 8.91
C LYS A 96 0.99 12.57 9.28
N GLN A 97 1.48 11.69 10.15
CA GLN A 97 0.72 10.51 10.61
C GLN A 97 -0.45 10.91 11.53
N GLN A 98 -0.29 11.97 12.34
CA GLN A 98 -1.27 12.41 13.34
C GLN A 98 -1.38 13.95 13.40
N GLY A 99 -2.36 14.46 14.16
CA GLY A 99 -2.53 15.88 14.40
C GLY A 99 -3.05 16.69 13.19
N PRO A 100 -2.92 18.02 13.22
CA PRO A 100 -3.45 18.89 12.16
C PRO A 100 -2.87 18.60 10.76
N GLU A 101 -1.62 18.13 10.69
CA GLU A 101 -0.95 17.82 9.43
C GLU A 101 -1.51 16.56 8.76
N ALA A 102 -1.96 15.58 9.54
CA ALA A 102 -2.69 14.42 9.03
C ALA A 102 -4.02 14.83 8.42
N VAL A 103 -4.78 15.71 9.10
CA VAL A 103 -6.06 16.25 8.58
C VAL A 103 -5.84 17.00 7.27
N ARG A 104 -4.81 17.86 7.22
CA ARG A 104 -4.44 18.63 6.02
C ARG A 104 -4.08 17.73 4.83
N SER A 105 -3.54 16.55 5.11
CA SER A 105 -3.10 15.57 4.13
C SER A 105 -4.13 14.46 3.85
N LEU A 106 -5.34 14.54 4.42
CA LEU A 106 -6.38 13.51 4.35
C LEU A 106 -5.90 12.11 4.81
N ASN A 107 -5.05 12.07 5.84
CA ASN A 107 -4.35 10.88 6.32
C ASN A 107 -4.77 10.48 7.75
N VAL A 108 -6.03 10.68 8.10
CA VAL A 108 -6.57 10.32 9.42
C VAL A 108 -7.35 9.00 9.32
N PHE A 109 -6.90 8.00 10.08
CA PHE A 109 -7.52 6.68 10.18
C PHE A 109 -8.41 6.59 11.42
N TYR A 110 -9.08 5.44 11.60
CA TYR A 110 -9.94 5.22 12.74
C TYR A 110 -9.13 5.20 14.04
N TYR A 111 -9.62 5.84 15.11
CA TYR A 111 -8.81 6.10 16.30
C TYR A 111 -8.17 4.86 16.95
N LEU A 112 -8.80 3.68 16.84
CA LEU A 112 -8.25 2.41 17.38
C LEU A 112 -7.04 1.89 16.61
N THR A 113 -6.74 2.40 15.41
CA THR A 113 -5.54 1.99 14.66
C THR A 113 -4.28 2.60 15.25
N TYR A 114 -4.38 3.69 16.01
CA TYR A 114 -3.22 4.40 16.57
C TYR A 114 -2.79 3.79 17.91
N GLU A 115 -1.47 3.62 18.04
CA GLU A 115 -0.86 3.17 19.28
C GLU A 115 -1.23 4.09 20.46
N GLY A 116 -1.53 3.49 21.62
CA GLY A 116 -1.87 4.24 22.83
C GLY A 116 -3.27 4.87 22.86
N ALA A 117 -4.07 4.72 21.80
CA ALA A 117 -5.43 5.28 21.76
C ALA A 117 -6.36 4.69 22.84
N VAL A 118 -6.14 3.42 23.23
CA VAL A 118 -6.89 2.73 24.28
C VAL A 118 -5.96 1.89 25.14
N ASN A 119 -6.13 1.95 26.46
CA ASN A 119 -5.50 1.02 27.39
C ASN A 119 -6.43 -0.17 27.65
N LEU A 120 -6.16 -1.33 27.04
CA LEU A 120 -6.97 -2.54 27.19
C LEU A 120 -7.12 -2.99 28.64
N ASN A 121 -6.11 -2.76 29.49
CA ASN A 121 -6.15 -3.13 30.90
C ASN A 121 -7.11 -2.26 31.73
N SER A 122 -7.50 -1.10 31.20
CA SER A 122 -8.50 -0.24 31.85
C SER A 122 -9.94 -0.68 31.56
N ILE A 123 -10.15 -1.56 30.58
CA ILE A 123 -11.47 -2.05 30.20
C ILE A 123 -11.83 -3.25 31.10
N MET A 124 -12.78 -3.04 32.01
CA MET A 124 -13.23 -4.08 32.95
C MET A 124 -14.31 -4.99 32.37
N ASP A 125 -15.11 -4.48 31.42
CA ASP A 125 -16.13 -5.27 30.72
C ASP A 125 -15.45 -6.25 29.76
N PRO A 126 -15.56 -7.58 29.98
CA PRO A 126 -14.93 -8.58 29.12
C PRO A 126 -15.43 -8.52 27.67
N VAL A 127 -16.70 -8.19 27.46
CA VAL A 127 -17.29 -8.14 26.10
C VAL A 127 -16.73 -6.96 25.34
N LEU A 128 -16.70 -5.78 25.98
CA LEU A 128 -16.11 -4.60 25.37
C LEU A 128 -14.61 -4.80 25.08
N ARG A 129 -13.88 -5.44 26.00
CA ARG A 129 -12.46 -5.71 25.81
C ARG A 129 -12.21 -6.60 24.60
N GLU A 130 -12.95 -7.71 24.49
CA GLU A 130 -12.84 -8.64 23.37
C GLU A 130 -13.18 -7.96 22.02
N ALA A 131 -14.23 -7.13 22.01
CA ALA A 131 -14.61 -6.36 20.82
C ALA A 131 -13.51 -5.37 20.39
N VAL A 132 -12.89 -4.65 21.33
CA VAL A 132 -11.79 -3.71 21.03
C VAL A 132 -10.56 -4.47 20.54
N GLU A 133 -10.20 -5.59 21.18
CA GLU A 133 -9.08 -6.43 20.75
C GLU A 133 -9.30 -7.01 19.34
N ALA A 134 -10.51 -7.45 19.02
CA ALA A 134 -10.87 -7.91 17.68
C ALA A 134 -10.77 -6.80 16.64
N GLN A 135 -11.23 -5.58 16.99
CA GLN A 135 -11.15 -4.43 16.11
C GLN A 135 -9.69 -4.06 15.78
N ILE A 136 -8.82 -3.98 16.80
CA ILE A 136 -7.40 -3.67 16.62
C ILE A 136 -6.70 -4.75 15.79
N ARG A 137 -7.03 -6.03 16.01
CA ARG A 137 -6.38 -7.15 15.32
C ARG A 137 -6.70 -7.21 13.83
N SER A 138 -7.94 -6.88 13.44
CA SER A 138 -8.45 -7.19 12.10
C SER A 138 -8.68 -5.97 11.21
N PHE A 139 -8.72 -4.75 11.77
CA PHE A 139 -9.08 -3.54 11.02
C PHE A 139 -7.99 -2.47 11.04
N GLY A 140 -6.73 -2.93 11.00
CA GLY A 140 -5.56 -2.09 10.81
C GLY A 140 -4.88 -1.66 12.10
N GLN A 141 -3.56 -1.57 12.02
CA GLN A 141 -2.70 -1.02 13.06
C GLN A 141 -1.73 -0.06 12.38
N THR A 142 -1.82 1.23 12.70
CA THR A 142 -0.92 2.25 12.19
C THR A 142 0.47 2.00 12.77
N PRO A 143 1.54 1.97 11.96
CA PRO A 143 2.90 1.82 12.47
C PRO A 143 3.28 2.91 13.48
N SER A 144 4.17 2.61 14.42
CA SER A 144 4.66 3.62 15.37
C SER A 144 5.31 4.79 14.63
N GLN A 145 5.05 6.01 15.11
CA GLN A 145 5.66 7.22 14.59
C GLN A 145 7.15 7.25 14.94
N VAL A 146 8.01 7.41 13.92
CA VAL A 146 9.47 7.39 14.06
C VAL A 146 10.06 8.81 14.14
N LEU A 147 9.38 9.79 13.54
CA LEU A 147 9.80 11.19 13.54
C LEU A 147 8.61 12.14 13.63
N ILE A 148 8.82 13.29 14.28
CA ILE A 148 7.82 14.34 14.47
C ILE A 148 8.13 15.61 13.65
N GLU A 149 9.21 15.56 12.87
CA GLU A 149 9.64 16.60 11.93
C GLU A 149 9.60 16.06 10.49
N PRO A 150 9.70 16.91 9.45
CA PRO A 150 9.74 16.46 8.06
C PRO A 150 10.93 15.54 7.78
N HIS A 151 10.69 14.40 7.13
CA HIS A 151 11.74 13.48 6.72
C HIS A 151 12.66 14.16 5.69
N PRO A 152 13.99 14.10 5.86
CA PRO A 152 14.90 14.72 4.91
C PRO A 152 14.77 14.04 3.53
N PRO A 153 14.73 14.81 2.42
CA PRO A 153 14.71 14.21 1.10
C PRO A 153 16.00 13.45 0.82
N ARG A 154 15.91 12.36 0.04
CA ARG A 154 17.09 11.69 -0.50
C ARG A 154 17.74 12.58 -1.55
N SER A 155 19.05 12.77 -1.46
CA SER A 155 19.83 13.44 -2.51
C SER A 155 19.61 12.71 -3.84
N SER A 156 18.90 13.35 -4.77
CA SER A 156 18.52 12.80 -6.06
C SER A 156 19.05 13.69 -7.19
N ALA A 157 19.36 13.08 -8.34
CA ALA A 157 19.86 13.82 -9.51
C ALA A 157 18.85 14.87 -10.01
N MET A 158 17.54 14.59 -9.87
CA MET A 158 16.48 15.53 -10.21
C MET A 158 16.44 16.76 -9.29
N GLN A 159 16.87 16.64 -8.03
CA GLN A 159 17.01 17.80 -7.14
C GLN A 159 18.23 18.67 -7.50
N LEU A 160 19.28 18.04 -8.03
CA LEU A 160 20.51 18.73 -8.43
C LEU A 160 20.41 19.36 -9.82
N SER A 161 19.60 18.81 -10.72
CA SER A 161 19.39 19.36 -12.06
C SER A 161 18.02 18.99 -12.65
N PRO A 162 16.98 19.80 -12.39
CA PRO A 162 15.61 19.56 -12.85
C PRO A 162 15.46 19.46 -14.38
N LEU A 163 16.43 19.97 -15.14
CA LEU A 163 16.38 20.07 -16.60
C LEU A 163 17.01 18.87 -17.34
N MET A 164 17.60 17.89 -16.64
CA MET A 164 18.29 16.77 -17.33
C MET A 164 17.37 15.82 -18.10
N PHE A 165 16.05 15.86 -17.87
CA PHE A 165 15.09 14.91 -18.45
C PHE A 165 14.05 15.55 -19.38
N THR A 166 14.19 16.83 -19.75
CA THR A 166 13.24 17.49 -20.66
C THR A 166 13.28 16.97 -22.10
N ASP A 167 14.36 16.28 -22.50
CA ASP A 167 14.56 15.86 -23.90
C ASP A 167 14.16 14.40 -24.19
N GLN A 168 13.58 13.67 -23.22
CA GLN A 168 13.12 12.28 -23.44
C GLN A 168 11.60 12.14 -23.61
N ALA A 169 10.86 13.26 -23.69
CA ALA A 169 9.41 13.30 -23.82
C ALA A 169 8.91 13.86 -25.16
N GLN A 170 9.63 13.59 -26.26
CA GLN A 170 9.14 13.81 -27.64
C GLN A 170 9.10 12.51 -28.43
#